data_AF-G2E5W8-F1
#
_entry.id   AF-G2E5W8-F1
#
_cell.length_a   1.000
_cell.length_b   1.000
_cell.length_c   1.000
_cell.angle_alpha   90.00
_cell.angle_beta   90.00
_cell.angle_gamma   90.00
#
_symmetry.space_group_name_H-M   'P 1'
#
loop_
_entity.id
_entity.type
_entity.pdbx_description
1 polymer ?
#
loop_
_entity_poly.entity_id
_entity_poly.type
_entity_poly.pdbx_seq_one_letter_code
_entity_poly.pdbx_strand_id
1 'polypeptide(L)'
;MSPRSAEPFREVIDSALDLLRDYAGETASDSKALAQPLPSLLEQCQQLLAEAEVHQDPPPVRTVHHLACTGGTLISRCIAAQPNTHLLSEVDPLSPFVPGGFLPTDLIGLSRFSSRPAGTETQIQLFLVGLGVLYGEALRQGQQLILRDYSHGQFNFSDAVPERPSLREIVSRAHPVQSLVTVRHPLDSYLSLQDTGWVQHFTPSTLDEYAQRYHQFLDTYQDCEVIRYEDFVADPATLMQRICDILMLRYSPDFADTFSAISLSGDSGRRGDLISPRPCRAHPPTIEQDARDSEPFMTLLARLEYSLAETGTR
;
A
#
# COMPACT_ATOMS: atom_id res chain seq x y z
N MET A 1 -28.89 30.20 -42.89
CA MET A 1 -27.70 29.78 -42.12
C MET A 1 -26.59 29.49 -43.12
N SER A 2 -25.71 30.46 -43.37
CA SER A 2 -24.54 30.27 -44.24
C SER A 2 -23.41 29.59 -43.46
N PRO A 3 -22.72 28.59 -44.04
CA PRO A 3 -21.57 27.97 -43.40
C PRO A 3 -20.41 28.97 -43.40
N ARG A 4 -19.96 29.38 -42.21
CA ARG A 4 -18.75 30.20 -42.05
C ARG A 4 -17.51 29.30 -42.17
N SER A 5 -16.84 29.44 -43.32
CA SER A 5 -15.39 29.32 -43.58
C SER A 5 -14.59 28.24 -42.82
N ALA A 6 -14.53 27.03 -43.38
CA ALA A 6 -13.45 26.07 -43.13
C ALA A 6 -12.18 26.33 -43.99
N GLU A 7 -12.23 27.33 -44.87
CA GLU A 7 -11.14 27.75 -45.75
C GLU A 7 -9.83 28.11 -45.01
N PRO A 8 -9.82 28.86 -43.89
CA PRO A 8 -8.57 29.26 -43.26
C PRO A 8 -7.82 28.08 -42.60
N PHE A 9 -8.52 27.03 -42.18
CA PHE A 9 -7.87 25.86 -41.58
C PHE A 9 -7.27 24.93 -42.64
N ARG A 10 -7.95 24.80 -43.78
CA ARG A 10 -7.48 24.00 -44.90
C ARG A 10 -6.21 24.60 -45.52
N GLU A 11 -6.17 25.92 -45.69
CA GLU A 11 -4.97 26.62 -46.18
C GLU A 11 -3.77 26.45 -45.24
N VAL A 12 -3.99 26.42 -43.92
CA VAL A 12 -2.93 26.19 -42.94
C VAL A 12 -2.40 24.75 -43.01
N ILE A 13 -3.28 23.75 -43.20
CA ILE A 13 -2.86 22.36 -43.38
C ILE A 13 -2.10 22.17 -44.70
N ASP A 14 -2.60 22.76 -45.79
CA ASP A 14 -1.97 22.65 -47.10
C ASP A 14 -0.59 23.34 -47.11
N SER A 15 -0.46 24.50 -46.45
CA SER A 15 0.83 25.18 -46.29
C SER A 15 1.83 24.39 -45.41
N ALA A 16 1.36 23.73 -44.35
CA ALA A 16 2.21 22.87 -43.52
C ALA A 16 2.65 21.60 -44.28
N LEU A 17 1.80 21.05 -45.14
CA LEU A 17 2.13 19.92 -46.00
C LEU A 17 3.16 20.28 -47.08
N ASP A 18 3.08 21.47 -47.65
CA ASP A 18 4.05 21.93 -48.65
C ASP A 18 5.42 22.20 -48.02
N LEU A 19 5.48 22.78 -46.81
CA LEU A 19 6.72 22.90 -46.03
C LEU A 19 7.41 21.54 -45.76
N LEU A 20 6.62 20.50 -45.49
CA LEU A 20 7.13 19.14 -45.27
C LEU A 20 7.59 18.47 -46.58
N ARG A 21 6.95 18.79 -47.71
CA ARG A 21 7.34 18.30 -49.04
C ARG A 21 8.64 18.92 -49.52
N ASP A 22 8.85 20.20 -49.25
CA ASP A 22 10.11 20.88 -49.57
C ASP A 22 11.27 20.29 -48.76
N TYR A 23 11.05 19.96 -47.49
CA TYR A 23 12.04 19.27 -46.66
C TYR A 23 12.33 17.83 -47.14
N ALA A 24 11.33 17.15 -47.68
CA ALA A 24 11.50 15.83 -48.30
C ALA A 24 12.16 15.90 -49.68
N GLY A 25 12.10 17.04 -50.38
CA GLY A 25 12.63 17.22 -51.73
C GLY A 25 14.15 17.35 -51.79
N GLU A 26 14.78 17.99 -50.81
CA GLU A 26 16.24 18.25 -50.82
C GLU A 26 17.10 17.05 -50.38
N THR A 27 16.50 15.99 -49.84
CA THR A 27 17.23 14.78 -49.37
C THR A 27 16.82 13.47 -50.07
N ALA A 28 15.87 13.50 -51.01
CA ALA A 28 15.22 12.30 -51.54
C ALA A 28 15.68 11.81 -52.92
N SER A 29 16.84 12.25 -53.44
CA SER A 29 17.34 11.72 -54.72
C SER A 29 18.26 10.50 -54.62
N ASP A 30 18.85 10.19 -53.46
CA ASP A 30 19.78 9.03 -53.33
C ASP A 30 19.44 8.04 -52.20
N SER A 31 18.39 8.30 -51.42
CA SER A 31 18.04 7.48 -50.23
C SER A 31 16.83 6.57 -50.41
N LYS A 32 16.09 6.67 -51.53
CA LYS A 32 14.86 5.89 -51.77
C LYS A 32 15.06 4.39 -52.00
N ALA A 33 16.30 3.90 -52.11
CA ALA A 33 16.58 2.50 -52.42
C ALA A 33 16.93 1.61 -51.21
N LEU A 34 17.08 2.16 -49.98
CA LEU A 34 17.59 1.37 -48.84
C LEU A 34 16.88 1.57 -47.50
N ALA A 35 15.89 2.44 -47.38
CA ALA A 35 15.12 2.54 -46.15
C ALA A 35 13.96 1.53 -46.19
N GLN A 36 14.14 0.35 -45.59
CA GLN A 36 13.00 -0.47 -45.18
C GLN A 36 12.07 0.42 -44.33
N PRO A 37 10.75 0.38 -44.53
CA PRO A 37 9.84 1.14 -43.69
C PRO A 37 10.09 0.70 -42.25
N LEU A 38 10.56 1.64 -41.42
CA LEU A 38 10.70 1.39 -39.99
C LEU A 38 9.33 0.93 -39.49
N PRO A 39 9.24 -0.22 -38.77
CA PRO A 39 7.97 -0.64 -38.19
C PRO A 39 7.39 0.53 -37.41
N SER A 40 6.09 0.74 -37.52
CA SER A 40 5.45 1.84 -36.81
C SER A 40 5.77 1.74 -35.31
N LEU A 41 5.81 2.88 -34.61
CA LEU A 41 6.03 2.87 -33.15
C LEU A 41 5.04 1.93 -32.46
N LEU A 42 3.82 1.80 -33.00
CA LEU A 42 2.80 0.88 -32.51
C LEU A 42 3.18 -0.59 -32.69
N GLU A 43 3.70 -0.99 -33.86
CA GLU A 43 4.18 -2.36 -34.10
C GLU A 43 5.41 -2.68 -33.24
N GLN A 44 6.32 -1.71 -33.06
CA GLN A 44 7.45 -1.86 -32.15
C GLN A 44 6.97 -2.03 -30.70
N CYS A 45 5.99 -1.24 -30.26
CA CYS A 45 5.37 -1.40 -28.94
C CYS A 45 4.67 -2.75 -28.79
N GLN A 46 3.92 -3.21 -29.80
CA GLN A 46 3.26 -4.51 -29.78
C GLN A 46 4.25 -5.66 -29.70
N GLN A 47 5.37 -5.55 -30.43
CA GLN A 47 6.41 -6.57 -30.41
C GLN A 47 7.15 -6.61 -29.07
N LEU A 48 7.46 -5.45 -28.49
CA LEU A 48 8.03 -5.36 -27.14
C LEU A 48 7.08 -5.90 -26.07
N LEU A 49 5.76 -5.69 -26.23
CA LEU A 49 4.75 -6.26 -25.32
C LEU A 49 4.67 -7.78 -25.46
N ALA A 50 4.65 -8.30 -26.69
CA ALA A 50 4.60 -9.75 -26.93
C ALA A 50 5.88 -10.47 -26.45
N GLU A 51 7.05 -9.86 -26.64
CA GLU A 51 8.32 -10.38 -26.12
C GLU A 51 8.39 -10.34 -24.59
N ALA A 52 7.78 -9.32 -23.96
CA ALA A 52 7.67 -9.24 -22.51
C ALA A 52 6.66 -10.25 -21.93
N GLU A 53 5.55 -10.53 -22.61
CA GLU A 53 4.51 -11.48 -22.16
C GLU A 53 5.00 -12.94 -22.13
N VAL A 54 5.93 -13.33 -23.00
CA VAL A 54 6.44 -14.71 -23.08
C VAL A 54 7.37 -15.09 -21.92
N HIS A 55 7.91 -14.09 -21.19
CA HIS A 55 8.99 -14.30 -20.22
C HIS A 55 8.73 -13.72 -18.82
N GLN A 56 7.53 -13.20 -18.52
CA GLN A 56 7.24 -12.59 -17.22
C GLN A 56 6.33 -13.45 -16.36
N ASP A 57 6.79 -13.74 -15.14
CA ASP A 57 5.92 -14.15 -14.05
C ASP A 57 4.81 -13.10 -13.85
N PRO A 58 3.60 -13.51 -13.43
CA PRO A 58 2.52 -12.56 -13.18
C PRO A 58 2.97 -11.52 -12.15
N PRO A 59 2.67 -10.22 -12.36
CA PRO A 59 3.00 -9.18 -11.40
C PRO A 59 2.47 -9.52 -9.99
N PRO A 60 3.23 -9.30 -8.92
CA PRO A 60 2.76 -9.70 -7.60
C PRO A 60 1.62 -8.80 -7.12
N VAL A 61 0.81 -9.33 -6.21
CA VAL A 61 0.01 -8.51 -5.30
C VAL A 61 0.93 -8.01 -4.19
N ARG A 62 0.85 -6.73 -3.86
CA ARG A 62 1.69 -6.14 -2.81
C ARG A 62 0.92 -6.05 -1.51
N THR A 63 1.54 -6.38 -0.38
CA THR A 63 0.91 -6.29 0.94
C THR A 63 1.72 -5.41 1.87
N VAL A 64 1.04 -4.53 2.62
CA VAL A 64 1.66 -3.63 3.59
C VAL A 64 1.09 -3.93 4.96
N HIS A 65 1.96 -4.30 5.89
CA HIS A 65 1.58 -4.78 7.22
C HIS A 65 2.04 -3.82 8.30
N HIS A 66 1.14 -3.51 9.22
CA HIS A 66 1.44 -2.71 10.40
C HIS A 66 0.42 -2.97 11.51
N LEU A 67 0.85 -2.80 12.75
CA LEU A 67 -0.10 -2.69 13.86
C LEU A 67 -0.76 -1.31 13.88
N ALA A 68 -1.91 -1.20 14.54
CA ALA A 68 -2.57 0.08 14.72
C ALA A 68 -1.65 1.11 15.41
N CYS A 69 -1.85 2.38 15.06
CA CYS A 69 -1.12 3.52 15.63
C CYS A 69 0.37 3.65 15.31
N THR A 70 0.88 2.87 14.36
CA THR A 70 2.29 2.90 13.91
C THR A 70 2.58 3.85 12.73
N GLY A 71 1.60 4.63 12.28
CA GLY A 71 1.76 5.52 11.11
C GLY A 71 1.39 4.90 9.76
N GLY A 72 0.87 3.67 9.76
CA GLY A 72 0.46 2.95 8.54
C GLY A 72 -0.41 3.74 7.56
N THR A 73 -1.34 4.58 8.04
CA THR A 73 -2.16 5.45 7.17
C THR A 73 -1.33 6.46 6.38
N LEU A 74 -0.33 7.10 7.00
CA LEU A 74 0.52 8.09 6.33
C LEU A 74 1.34 7.43 5.22
N ILE A 75 2.04 6.34 5.57
CA ILE A 75 2.88 5.61 4.63
C ILE A 75 2.02 5.04 3.48
N SER A 76 0.84 4.51 3.79
CA SER A 76 -0.08 3.99 2.77
C SER A 76 -0.61 5.07 1.83
N ARG A 77 -0.83 6.31 2.29
CA ARG A 77 -1.16 7.43 1.39
C ARG A 77 0.00 7.79 0.48
N CYS A 78 1.23 7.74 0.98
CA CYS A 78 2.43 7.97 0.17
C CYS A 78 2.62 6.87 -0.90
N ILE A 79 2.35 5.61 -0.54
CA ILE A 79 2.32 4.49 -1.49
C ILE A 79 1.21 4.69 -2.52
N ALA A 80 -0.01 5.02 -2.09
CA ALA A 80 -1.15 5.27 -2.98
C ALA A 80 -0.95 6.47 -3.92
N ALA A 81 -0.08 7.41 -3.55
CA ALA A 81 0.31 8.54 -4.39
C ALA A 81 1.33 8.17 -5.48
N GLN A 82 1.91 6.96 -5.44
CA GLN A 82 2.80 6.50 -6.50
C GLN A 82 2.04 6.23 -7.81
N PRO A 83 2.67 6.43 -8.98
CA PRO A 83 2.01 6.24 -10.27
C PRO A 83 1.42 4.83 -10.42
N ASN A 84 0.24 4.76 -11.04
CA ASN A 84 -0.45 3.51 -11.35
C ASN A 84 -0.70 2.62 -10.12
N THR A 85 -0.82 3.19 -8.92
CA THR A 85 -1.10 2.44 -7.71
C THR A 85 -2.60 2.33 -7.46
N HIS A 86 -3.10 1.11 -7.25
CA HIS A 86 -4.44 0.84 -6.76
C HIS A 86 -4.31 0.20 -5.36
N LEU A 87 -4.62 0.97 -4.32
CA LEU A 87 -4.50 0.52 -2.93
C LEU A 87 -5.88 0.24 -2.32
N LEU A 88 -6.07 -0.97 -1.82
CA LEU A 88 -7.19 -1.34 -0.95
C LEU A 88 -6.75 -1.21 0.50
N SER A 89 -7.55 -0.53 1.31
CA SER A 89 -7.20 -0.17 2.70
C SER A 89 -7.99 -0.96 3.73
N GLU A 90 -7.33 -1.29 4.84
CA GLU A 90 -7.87 -2.05 5.98
C GLU A 90 -8.41 -3.43 5.57
N VAL A 91 -7.60 -4.19 4.82
CA VAL A 91 -7.97 -5.51 4.30
C VAL A 91 -7.67 -6.60 5.32
N ASP A 92 -8.70 -7.31 5.78
CA ASP A 92 -8.56 -8.57 6.50
C ASP A 92 -9.84 -9.40 6.33
N PRO A 93 -9.86 -10.43 5.46
CA PRO A 93 -11.07 -11.20 5.15
C PRO A 93 -11.55 -12.07 6.31
N LEU A 94 -10.76 -12.20 7.38
CA LEU A 94 -11.09 -12.95 8.59
C LEU A 94 -11.24 -12.03 9.81
N SER A 95 -11.28 -10.71 9.60
CA SER A 95 -11.37 -9.77 10.71
C SER A 95 -12.63 -10.04 11.53
N PRO A 96 -12.51 -10.14 12.87
CA PRO A 96 -13.67 -10.20 13.74
C PRO A 96 -14.39 -8.84 13.81
N PHE A 97 -13.71 -7.77 13.38
CA PHE A 97 -14.29 -6.44 13.33
C PHE A 97 -15.30 -6.34 12.19
N VAL A 98 -16.56 -6.05 12.52
CA VAL A 98 -17.61 -5.78 11.55
C VAL A 98 -18.00 -4.31 11.70
N PRO A 99 -17.80 -3.46 10.67
CA PRO A 99 -18.22 -2.07 10.72
C PRO A 99 -19.70 -1.97 11.08
N GLY A 100 -20.07 -1.00 11.91
CA GLY A 100 -21.48 -0.69 12.14
C GLY A 100 -22.13 -0.22 10.84
N GLY A 101 -23.13 -0.95 10.35
CA GLY A 101 -23.88 -0.57 9.15
C GLY A 101 -24.45 -1.76 8.39
N PHE A 102 -25.49 -1.52 7.59
CA PHE A 102 -26.01 -2.51 6.64
C PHE A 102 -25.14 -2.50 5.37
N LEU A 103 -24.37 -3.57 5.15
CA LEU A 103 -23.51 -3.75 3.98
C LEU A 103 -24.04 -4.89 3.08
N PRO A 104 -25.11 -4.65 2.30
CA PRO A 104 -25.80 -5.71 1.53
C PRO A 104 -24.98 -6.26 0.35
N THR A 105 -23.81 -5.71 0.06
CA THR A 105 -22.92 -6.13 -1.02
C THR A 105 -21.68 -6.84 -0.52
N ASP A 106 -21.45 -6.88 0.80
CA ASP A 106 -20.34 -7.61 1.40
C ASP A 106 -20.73 -9.10 1.55
N LEU A 107 -20.37 -9.91 0.56
CA LEU A 107 -20.65 -11.34 0.57
C LEU A 107 -19.96 -12.07 1.74
N ILE A 108 -18.81 -11.59 2.21
CA ILE A 108 -18.12 -12.19 3.36
C ILE A 108 -18.95 -11.92 4.62
N GLY A 109 -19.29 -10.65 4.87
CA GLY A 109 -20.18 -10.25 5.97
C GLY A 109 -21.52 -10.98 5.94
N LEU A 110 -22.22 -10.98 4.80
CA LEU A 110 -23.49 -11.69 4.64
C LEU A 110 -23.36 -13.19 4.89
N SER A 111 -22.27 -13.83 4.43
CA SER A 111 -22.06 -15.27 4.65
C SER A 111 -21.87 -15.62 6.13
N ARG A 112 -21.22 -14.74 6.91
CA ARG A 112 -21.00 -14.91 8.36
C ARG A 112 -22.31 -14.82 9.16
N PHE A 113 -23.21 -13.92 8.77
CA PHE A 113 -24.49 -13.70 9.46
C PHE A 113 -25.69 -14.44 8.84
N SER A 114 -25.44 -15.31 7.86
CA SER A 114 -26.49 -16.09 7.22
C SER A 114 -27.07 -17.17 8.16
N SER A 115 -28.19 -17.79 7.78
CA SER A 115 -28.79 -18.91 8.52
C SER A 115 -27.89 -20.15 8.59
N ARG A 116 -26.82 -20.20 7.79
CA ARG A 116 -25.78 -21.24 7.79
C ARG A 116 -24.41 -20.57 7.62
N PRO A 117 -23.81 -20.06 8.71
CA PRO A 117 -22.58 -19.30 8.66
C PRO A 117 -21.45 -20.02 7.91
N ALA A 118 -20.78 -19.29 7.02
CA ALA A 118 -19.64 -19.81 6.29
C ALA A 118 -18.40 -19.97 7.19
N GLY A 119 -17.71 -21.11 7.06
CA GLY A 119 -16.44 -21.34 7.75
C GLY A 119 -15.29 -20.52 7.16
N THR A 120 -14.16 -20.49 7.88
CA THR A 120 -12.95 -19.72 7.52
C THR A 120 -12.49 -19.96 6.08
N GLU A 121 -12.39 -21.21 5.64
CA GLU A 121 -11.92 -21.51 4.29
C GLU A 121 -12.87 -20.97 3.21
N THR A 122 -14.19 -21.07 3.41
CA THR A 122 -15.16 -20.47 2.48
C THR A 122 -15.03 -18.95 2.42
N GLN A 123 -14.78 -18.28 3.55
CA GLN A 123 -14.53 -16.84 3.57
C GLN A 123 -13.25 -16.47 2.81
N ILE A 124 -12.17 -17.26 2.97
CA ILE A 124 -10.93 -17.11 2.21
C ILE A 124 -11.19 -17.27 0.71
N GLN A 125 -11.94 -18.28 0.29
CA GLN A 125 -12.24 -18.51 -1.13
C GLN A 125 -13.08 -17.35 -1.72
N LEU A 126 -14.09 -16.86 -0.99
CA LEU A 126 -14.85 -15.67 -1.41
C LEU A 126 -13.95 -14.44 -1.59
N PHE A 127 -13.03 -14.22 -0.65
CA PHE A 127 -12.06 -13.15 -0.73
C PHE A 127 -11.14 -13.31 -1.95
N LEU A 128 -10.57 -14.50 -2.17
CA LEU A 128 -9.64 -14.74 -3.28
C LEU A 128 -10.30 -14.60 -4.65
N VAL A 129 -11.57 -15.03 -4.79
CA VAL A 129 -12.33 -14.81 -6.03
C VAL A 129 -12.53 -13.31 -6.27
N GLY A 130 -12.94 -12.55 -5.26
CA GLY A 130 -13.10 -11.10 -5.38
C GLY A 130 -11.77 -10.39 -5.67
N LEU A 131 -10.70 -10.80 -5.01
CA LEU A 131 -9.35 -10.28 -5.22
C LEU A 131 -8.88 -10.55 -6.65
N GLY A 132 -9.14 -11.74 -7.19
CA GLY A 132 -8.79 -12.10 -8.57
C GLY A 132 -9.47 -11.20 -9.61
N VAL A 133 -10.72 -10.79 -9.36
CA VAL A 133 -11.42 -9.82 -10.21
C VAL A 133 -10.73 -8.44 -10.18
N LEU A 134 -10.39 -7.94 -8.99
CA LEU A 134 -9.72 -6.65 -8.82
C LEU A 134 -8.29 -6.68 -9.38
N TYR A 135 -7.58 -7.80 -9.22
CA TYR A 135 -6.26 -8.02 -9.78
C TYR A 135 -6.31 -7.99 -11.31
N GLY A 136 -7.26 -8.71 -11.92
CA GLY A 136 -7.46 -8.68 -13.38
C GLY A 136 -7.81 -7.28 -13.90
N GLU A 137 -8.65 -6.52 -13.17
CA GLU A 137 -8.92 -5.12 -13.50
C GLU A 137 -7.65 -4.26 -13.47
N ALA A 138 -6.89 -4.36 -12.38
CA ALA A 138 -5.66 -3.59 -12.20
C ALA A 138 -4.67 -3.87 -13.35
N LEU A 139 -4.47 -5.14 -13.71
CA LEU A 139 -3.62 -5.51 -14.86
C LEU A 139 -4.09 -4.86 -16.16
N ARG A 140 -5.40 -4.91 -16.48
CA ARG A 140 -5.93 -4.30 -17.70
C ARG A 140 -5.78 -2.78 -17.73
N GLN A 141 -5.76 -2.14 -16.57
CA GLN A 141 -5.54 -0.69 -16.43
C GLN A 141 -4.05 -0.32 -16.31
N GLY A 142 -3.13 -1.30 -16.35
CA GLY A 142 -1.71 -1.06 -16.12
C GLY A 142 -1.37 -0.62 -14.69
N GLN A 143 -2.26 -0.93 -13.73
CA GLN A 143 -2.14 -0.62 -12.32
C GLN A 143 -1.48 -1.74 -11.53
N GLN A 144 -0.86 -1.36 -10.42
CA GLN A 144 -0.26 -2.25 -9.44
C GLN A 144 -1.21 -2.33 -8.24
N LEU A 145 -1.61 -3.55 -7.86
CA LEU A 145 -2.54 -3.78 -6.75
C LEU A 145 -1.80 -3.92 -5.42
N ILE A 146 -2.17 -3.09 -4.44
CA ILE A 146 -1.61 -3.05 -3.08
C ILE A 146 -2.75 -3.29 -2.08
N LEU A 147 -2.52 -4.16 -1.11
CA LEU A 147 -3.41 -4.41 0.02
C LEU A 147 -2.74 -3.92 1.30
N ARG A 148 -3.34 -2.91 1.93
CA ARG A 148 -2.94 -2.47 3.27
C ARG A 148 -3.69 -3.32 4.29
N ASP A 149 -2.95 -4.12 5.04
CA ASP A 149 -3.47 -5.05 6.03
C ASP A 149 -4.12 -4.33 7.22
N TYR A 150 -5.24 -4.89 7.69
CA TYR A 150 -5.84 -4.54 8.98
C TYR A 150 -5.36 -5.52 10.07
N SER A 151 -4.04 -5.51 10.34
CA SER A 151 -3.43 -6.46 11.27
C SER A 151 -3.95 -6.31 12.71
N HIS A 152 -4.56 -5.17 13.08
CA HIS A 152 -5.17 -4.97 14.40
C HIS A 152 -6.22 -6.06 14.72
N GLY A 153 -7.04 -6.43 13.73
CA GLY A 153 -8.06 -7.46 13.90
C GLY A 153 -7.50 -8.87 14.13
N GLN A 154 -6.25 -9.12 13.75
CA GLN A 154 -5.56 -10.37 14.04
C GLN A 154 -4.83 -10.32 15.38
N PHE A 155 -3.97 -9.33 15.57
CA PHE A 155 -3.01 -9.36 16.68
C PHE A 155 -3.51 -8.66 17.94
N ASN A 156 -4.29 -7.59 17.82
CA ASN A 156 -4.70 -6.73 18.95
C ASN A 156 -6.21 -6.74 19.16
N PHE A 157 -6.81 -7.92 19.03
CA PHE A 157 -8.24 -8.14 19.23
C PHE A 157 -8.47 -9.42 20.02
N SER A 158 -9.42 -9.42 20.95
CA SER A 158 -9.78 -10.54 21.82
C SER A 158 -8.68 -10.94 22.83
N ASP A 159 -8.97 -11.98 23.61
CA ASP A 159 -8.13 -12.49 24.70
C ASP A 159 -6.87 -13.22 24.23
N ALA A 160 -6.84 -13.65 22.96
CA ALA A 160 -5.69 -14.33 22.37
C ALA A 160 -5.57 -13.99 20.88
N VAL A 161 -4.35 -14.08 20.35
CA VAL A 161 -4.11 -14.01 18.91
C VAL A 161 -4.60 -15.33 18.29
N PRO A 162 -5.55 -15.30 17.34
CA PRO A 162 -6.11 -16.51 16.77
C PRO A 162 -5.10 -17.21 15.84
N GLU A 163 -5.05 -18.53 15.91
CA GLU A 163 -4.35 -19.37 14.93
C GLU A 163 -5.12 -19.37 13.61
N ARG A 164 -4.74 -18.47 12.70
CA ARG A 164 -5.32 -18.35 11.36
C ARG A 164 -4.25 -17.85 10.38
N PRO A 165 -4.41 -18.11 9.07
CA PRO A 165 -3.50 -17.55 8.09
C PRO A 165 -3.56 -16.02 8.09
N SER A 166 -2.40 -15.40 7.98
CA SER A 166 -2.19 -13.98 7.74
C SER A 166 -2.71 -13.55 6.38
N LEU A 167 -2.88 -12.24 6.16
CA LEU A 167 -3.26 -11.71 4.85
C LEU A 167 -2.25 -12.14 3.76
N ARG A 168 -0.95 -12.10 4.07
CA ARG A 168 0.12 -12.52 3.15
C ARG A 168 -0.05 -13.98 2.74
N GLU A 169 -0.25 -14.89 3.70
CA GLU A 169 -0.44 -16.31 3.45
C GLU A 169 -1.73 -16.62 2.69
N ILE A 170 -2.79 -15.84 2.93
CA ILE A 170 -4.04 -15.96 2.17
C ILE A 170 -3.80 -15.59 0.71
N VAL A 171 -3.22 -14.41 0.45
CA VAL A 171 -3.01 -13.89 -0.91
C VAL A 171 -2.03 -14.77 -1.69
N SER A 172 -0.99 -15.31 -1.02
CA SER A 172 -0.01 -16.19 -1.65
C SER A 172 -0.57 -17.51 -2.16
N ARG A 173 -1.80 -17.88 -1.78
CA ARG A 173 -2.50 -19.05 -2.35
C ARG A 173 -2.88 -18.87 -3.82
N ALA A 174 -2.99 -17.62 -4.30
CA ALA A 174 -3.50 -17.30 -5.63
C ALA A 174 -2.55 -16.44 -6.47
N HIS A 175 -1.69 -15.63 -5.84
CA HIS A 175 -0.81 -14.69 -6.54
C HIS A 175 0.60 -14.68 -5.92
N PRO A 176 1.65 -14.37 -6.70
CA PRO A 176 2.93 -13.96 -6.12
C PRO A 176 2.73 -12.75 -5.22
N VAL A 177 3.50 -12.65 -4.13
CA VAL A 177 3.34 -11.58 -3.14
C VAL A 177 4.67 -10.89 -2.87
N GLN A 178 4.63 -9.56 -2.82
CA GLN A 178 5.69 -8.76 -2.19
C GLN A 178 5.15 -8.03 -0.98
N SER A 179 5.89 -8.07 0.12
CA SER A 179 5.40 -7.61 1.41
C SER A 179 6.37 -6.65 2.06
N LEU A 180 5.80 -5.63 2.72
CA LEU A 180 6.51 -4.66 3.54
C LEU A 180 5.89 -4.63 4.94
N VAL A 181 6.74 -4.56 5.96
CA VAL A 181 6.33 -4.28 7.33
C VAL A 181 6.72 -2.85 7.70
N THR A 182 5.79 -2.12 8.32
CA THR A 182 6.12 -0.82 8.94
C THR A 182 5.90 -0.88 10.44
N VAL A 183 6.81 -0.25 11.17
CA VAL A 183 6.83 -0.22 12.64
C VAL A 183 7.02 1.20 13.13
N ARG A 184 6.69 1.43 14.39
CA ARG A 184 6.93 2.68 15.09
C ARG A 184 7.43 2.36 16.49
N HIS A 185 8.03 3.31 17.18
CA HIS A 185 8.36 3.16 18.59
C HIS A 185 7.18 2.52 19.37
N PRO A 186 7.38 1.35 20.00
CA PRO A 186 6.30 0.59 20.64
C PRO A 186 5.54 1.36 21.71
N LEU A 187 6.25 2.16 22.52
CA LEU A 187 5.62 2.95 23.59
C LEU A 187 4.65 4.01 23.05
N ASP A 188 5.07 4.74 22.03
CA ASP A 188 4.27 5.76 21.35
C ASP A 188 3.00 5.17 20.72
N SER A 189 3.13 3.96 20.17
CA SER A 189 2.02 3.22 19.56
C SER A 189 1.04 2.72 20.62
N TYR A 190 1.53 2.19 21.74
CA TYR A 190 0.72 1.76 22.87
C TYR A 190 -0.03 2.93 23.52
N LEU A 191 0.64 4.05 23.79
CA LEU A 191 0.01 5.27 24.31
C LEU A 191 -1.08 5.78 23.36
N SER A 192 -0.82 5.74 22.04
CA SER A 192 -1.83 6.09 21.05
C SER A 192 -3.02 5.14 21.04
N LEU A 193 -2.84 3.85 21.37
CA LEU A 193 -3.95 2.89 21.51
C LEU A 193 -4.76 3.16 22.78
N GLN A 194 -4.11 3.61 23.86
CA GLN A 194 -4.80 4.05 25.08
C GLN A 194 -5.65 5.30 24.79
N ASP A 195 -5.09 6.30 24.11
CA ASP A 195 -5.79 7.54 23.73
C ASP A 195 -7.06 7.28 22.91
N THR A 196 -7.01 6.31 22.00
CA THR A 196 -8.17 5.97 21.14
C THR A 196 -9.12 4.97 21.78
N GLY A 197 -8.81 4.45 22.97
CA GLY A 197 -9.55 3.37 23.63
C GLY A 197 -9.36 1.98 22.99
N TRP A 198 -8.54 1.86 21.95
CA TRP A 198 -8.30 0.60 21.24
C TRP A 198 -7.48 -0.40 22.05
N VAL A 199 -6.79 0.05 23.10
CA VAL A 199 -6.10 -0.82 24.06
C VAL A 199 -7.06 -1.82 24.72
N GLN A 200 -8.35 -1.48 24.81
CA GLN A 200 -9.39 -2.33 25.40
C GLN A 200 -9.85 -3.45 24.46
N HIS A 201 -9.39 -3.47 23.21
CA HIS A 201 -9.76 -4.51 22.24
C HIS A 201 -9.07 -5.85 22.52
N PHE A 202 -8.00 -5.87 23.30
CA PHE A 202 -7.29 -7.08 23.70
C PHE A 202 -7.16 -7.18 25.22
N THR A 203 -7.07 -8.42 25.71
CA THR A 203 -6.97 -8.74 27.14
C THR A 203 -5.75 -9.62 27.40
N PRO A 204 -5.00 -9.38 28.49
CA PRO A 204 -5.07 -8.19 29.35
C PRO A 204 -4.58 -6.94 28.60
N SER A 205 -5.17 -5.77 28.88
CA SER A 205 -4.83 -4.51 28.19
C SER A 205 -3.52 -3.89 28.71
N THR A 206 -2.46 -4.69 28.90
CA THR A 206 -1.17 -4.30 29.49
C THR A 206 -0.09 -4.09 28.43
N LEU A 207 1.00 -3.46 28.83
CA LEU A 207 2.18 -3.26 27.98
C LEU A 207 2.86 -4.59 27.62
N ASP A 208 2.95 -5.53 28.58
CA ASP A 208 3.47 -6.89 28.36
C ASP A 208 2.71 -7.62 27.27
N GLU A 209 1.38 -7.65 27.36
CA GLU A 209 0.53 -8.35 26.39
C GLU A 209 0.64 -7.69 25.02
N TYR A 210 0.66 -6.36 24.97
CA TYR A 210 0.91 -5.63 23.74
C TYR A 210 2.26 -6.02 23.11
N ALA A 211 3.33 -6.11 23.90
CA ALA A 211 4.65 -6.47 23.42
C ALA A 211 4.72 -7.92 22.91
N GLN A 212 4.08 -8.86 23.62
CA GLN A 212 3.98 -10.26 23.18
C GLN A 212 3.22 -10.38 21.85
N ARG A 213 2.10 -9.66 21.68
CA ARG A 213 1.35 -9.59 20.42
C ARG A 213 2.16 -8.96 19.29
N TYR A 214 2.97 -7.95 19.61
CA TYR A 214 3.89 -7.35 18.65
C TYR A 214 4.96 -8.36 18.20
N HIS A 215 5.53 -9.14 19.10
CA HIS A 215 6.46 -10.20 18.74
C HIS A 215 5.82 -11.22 17.80
N GLN A 216 4.59 -11.67 18.08
CA GLN A 216 3.86 -12.58 17.19
C GLN A 216 3.60 -11.98 15.81
N PHE A 217 3.29 -10.67 15.74
CA PHE A 217 3.18 -9.95 14.47
C PHE A 217 4.51 -9.97 13.70
N LEU A 218 5.63 -9.68 14.35
CA LEU A 218 6.95 -9.69 13.72
C LEU A 218 7.39 -11.09 13.32
N ASP A 219 7.04 -12.13 14.08
CA ASP A 219 7.34 -13.53 13.76
C ASP A 219 6.55 -14.00 12.53
N THR A 220 5.27 -13.57 12.44
CA THR A 220 4.42 -13.85 11.27
C THR A 220 4.99 -13.26 9.98
N TYR A 221 5.70 -12.12 10.08
CA TYR A 221 6.27 -11.40 8.94
C TYR A 221 7.80 -11.32 8.97
N GLN A 222 8.48 -12.31 9.57
CA GLN A 222 9.93 -12.28 9.81
C GLN A 222 10.77 -12.15 8.53
N ASP A 223 10.27 -12.65 7.40
CA ASP A 223 10.96 -12.60 6.11
C ASP A 223 10.66 -11.32 5.32
N CYS A 224 9.91 -10.38 5.89
CA CYS A 224 9.60 -9.09 5.27
C CYS A 224 10.62 -8.03 5.69
N GLU A 225 10.97 -7.14 4.77
CA GLU A 225 11.70 -5.94 5.15
C GLU A 225 10.87 -5.02 6.06
N VAL A 226 11.55 -4.40 7.03
CA VAL A 226 10.94 -3.54 8.05
C VAL A 226 11.40 -2.11 7.84
N ILE A 227 10.45 -1.17 7.80
CA ILE A 227 10.69 0.28 7.78
C ILE A 227 10.14 0.93 9.05
N ARG A 228 10.98 1.72 9.73
CA ARG A 228 10.58 2.51 10.89
C ARG A 228 9.89 3.80 10.44
N TYR A 229 8.78 4.13 11.10
CA TYR A 229 8.02 5.35 10.87
C TYR A 229 8.89 6.59 11.08
N GLU A 230 9.73 6.58 12.11
CA GLU A 230 10.63 7.66 12.51
C GLU A 230 11.67 7.94 11.43
N ASP A 231 12.21 6.90 10.79
CA ASP A 231 13.13 7.06 9.66
C ASP A 231 12.40 7.60 8.43
N PHE A 232 11.17 7.12 8.17
CA PHE A 232 10.36 7.59 7.04
C PHE A 232 10.03 9.07 7.15
N VAL A 233 9.63 9.56 8.33
CA VAL A 233 9.31 10.99 8.49
C VAL A 233 10.55 11.89 8.57
N ALA A 234 11.72 11.34 8.87
CA ALA A 234 12.98 12.06 8.88
C ALA A 234 13.55 12.26 7.46
N ASP A 235 13.42 11.25 6.59
CA ASP A 235 13.85 11.31 5.19
C ASP A 235 12.84 10.59 4.25
N PRO A 236 11.68 11.20 3.99
CA PRO A 236 10.61 10.53 3.27
C PRO A 236 10.97 10.21 1.82
N ALA A 237 11.81 11.02 1.16
CA ALA A 237 12.18 10.78 -0.23
C ALA A 237 13.01 9.51 -0.37
N THR A 238 14.06 9.35 0.44
CA THR A 238 14.92 8.16 0.42
C THR A 238 14.16 6.92 0.85
N LEU A 239 13.38 7.01 1.93
CA LEU A 239 12.63 5.85 2.42
C LEU A 239 11.50 5.46 1.47
N MET A 240 10.87 6.41 0.77
CA MET A 240 9.88 6.10 -0.25
C MET A 240 10.50 5.40 -1.46
N GLN A 241 11.70 5.77 -1.90
CA GLN A 241 12.43 5.00 -2.93
C GLN A 241 12.64 3.55 -2.49
N ARG A 242 13.14 3.34 -1.26
CA ARG A 242 13.34 2.00 -0.71
C ARG A 242 12.03 1.20 -0.62
N ILE A 243 10.93 1.84 -0.20
CA ILE A 243 9.61 1.20 -0.18
C ILE A 243 9.18 0.80 -1.60
N CYS A 244 9.38 1.67 -2.59
CA CYS A 244 9.10 1.36 -3.98
C CYS A 244 9.95 0.18 -4.47
N ASP A 245 11.22 0.09 -4.11
CA ASP A 245 12.10 -1.03 -4.49
C ASP A 245 11.61 -2.35 -3.86
N ILE A 246 11.34 -2.37 -2.55
CA ILE A 246 10.81 -3.53 -1.82
C ILE A 246 9.50 -4.03 -2.45
N LEU A 247 8.59 -3.10 -2.73
CA LEU A 247 7.28 -3.41 -3.30
C LEU A 247 7.31 -3.53 -4.82
N MET A 248 8.45 -3.35 -5.49
CA MET A 248 8.58 -3.29 -6.95
C MET A 248 7.54 -2.35 -7.60
N LEU A 249 7.45 -1.13 -7.06
CA LEU A 249 6.63 -0.03 -7.55
C LEU A 249 7.51 0.95 -8.34
N ARG A 250 6.88 1.75 -9.20
CA ARG A 250 7.57 2.91 -9.78
C ARG A 250 7.62 4.04 -8.74
N TYR A 251 8.81 4.58 -8.52
CA TYR A 251 8.99 5.77 -7.70
C TYR A 251 8.67 7.04 -8.49
N SER A 252 7.86 7.91 -7.89
CA SER A 252 7.71 9.31 -8.27
C SER A 252 8.00 10.19 -7.07
N PRO A 253 8.85 11.23 -7.20
CA PRO A 253 9.10 12.19 -6.12
C PRO A 253 7.87 13.05 -5.78
N ASP A 254 6.90 13.17 -6.69
CA ASP A 254 5.69 14.00 -6.55
C ASP A 254 4.72 13.47 -5.48
N PHE A 255 5.00 12.30 -4.88
CA PHE A 255 4.19 11.73 -3.81
C PHE A 255 4.07 12.69 -2.62
N ALA A 256 5.14 13.44 -2.32
CA ALA A 256 5.17 14.36 -1.18
C ALA A 256 4.15 15.50 -1.32
N ASP A 257 3.80 15.86 -2.56
CA ASP A 257 2.81 16.91 -2.84
C ASP A 257 1.39 16.33 -2.98
N THR A 258 1.27 15.08 -3.42
CA THR A 258 -0.01 14.48 -3.82
C THR A 258 -0.63 13.55 -2.78
N PHE A 259 0.14 13.02 -1.82
CA PHE A 259 -0.39 12.11 -0.79
C PHE A 259 -1.52 12.76 0.03
N SER A 260 -1.46 14.08 0.19
CA SER A 260 -2.46 14.88 0.91
C SER A 260 -3.88 14.75 0.30
N ALA A 261 -3.97 14.54 -1.01
CA ALA A 261 -5.24 14.37 -1.73
C ALA A 261 -5.84 12.96 -1.62
N ILE A 262 -5.05 11.97 -1.18
CA ILE A 262 -5.51 10.58 -1.07
C ILE A 262 -6.32 10.41 0.22
N SER A 263 -7.54 9.89 0.08
CA SER A 263 -8.42 9.49 1.18
C SER A 263 -8.46 7.97 1.29
N LEU A 264 -8.16 7.43 2.48
CA LEU A 264 -8.23 5.99 2.77
C LEU A 264 -9.19 5.72 3.93
N SER A 265 -9.76 4.51 3.98
CA SER A 265 -10.49 4.03 5.16
C SER A 265 -9.56 3.93 6.38
N GLY A 266 -10.11 4.17 7.57
CA GLY A 266 -9.34 4.19 8.83
C GLY A 266 -8.62 5.52 9.11
N ASP A 267 -8.91 6.58 8.36
CA ASP A 267 -8.43 7.95 8.64
C ASP A 267 -9.20 8.57 9.83
N SER A 268 -9.10 7.95 11.01
CA SER A 268 -9.86 8.26 12.24
C SER A 268 -9.54 9.62 12.89
N GLY A 269 -9.16 10.62 12.09
CA GLY A 269 -8.91 11.99 12.51
C GLY A 269 -7.50 12.49 12.21
N ARG A 270 -6.74 11.81 11.33
CA ARG A 270 -5.31 12.09 11.10
C ARG A 270 -5.11 12.81 9.77
N ARG A 271 -5.73 13.97 9.65
CA ARG A 271 -5.54 14.88 8.51
C ARG A 271 -4.27 15.69 8.72
N GLY A 272 -3.33 15.54 7.80
CA GLY A 272 -2.11 16.31 7.75
C GLY A 272 -1.63 16.37 6.31
N ASP A 273 -1.29 17.57 5.88
CA ASP A 273 -0.80 17.85 4.53
C ASP A 273 0.73 17.84 4.47
N LEU A 274 1.38 17.66 5.63
CA LEU A 274 2.82 17.59 5.78
C LEU A 274 3.25 16.23 6.34
N ILE A 275 4.29 15.66 5.71
CA ILE A 275 5.04 14.55 6.26
C ILE A 275 6.02 15.14 7.28
N SER A 276 5.75 14.93 8.56
CA SER A 276 6.62 15.42 9.62
C SER A 276 6.66 14.44 10.79
N PRO A 277 7.76 14.44 11.57
CA PRO A 277 7.78 13.79 12.87
C PRO A 277 6.60 14.27 13.70
N ARG A 278 5.98 13.35 14.42
CA ARG A 278 5.02 13.72 15.46
C ARG A 278 5.77 13.88 16.78
N PRO A 279 5.41 14.88 17.60
CA PRO A 279 5.99 14.99 18.92
C PRO A 279 5.71 13.69 19.69
N CYS A 280 6.74 13.21 20.39
CA CYS A 280 6.59 12.05 21.26
C CYS A 280 5.54 12.36 22.33
N ARG A 281 4.75 11.35 22.70
CA ARG A 281 3.72 11.55 23.72
C ARG A 281 4.36 11.68 25.08
N ALA A 282 3.80 12.52 25.95
CA ALA A 282 4.26 12.61 27.32
C ALA A 282 4.05 11.25 28.02
N HIS A 283 5.11 10.69 28.58
CA HIS A 283 5.05 9.44 29.31
C HIS A 283 4.72 9.69 30.78
N PRO A 284 3.61 9.16 31.31
CA PRO A 284 3.43 9.10 32.75
C PRO A 284 4.58 8.30 33.35
N PRO A 285 5.22 8.75 34.46
CA PRO A 285 6.33 8.01 35.09
C PRO A 285 6.00 6.54 35.41
N THR A 286 4.72 6.25 35.64
CA THR A 286 4.21 4.89 35.86
C THR A 286 4.40 4.00 34.63
N ILE A 287 4.10 4.50 33.42
CA ILE A 287 4.21 3.73 32.18
C ILE A 287 5.68 3.48 31.80
N GLU A 288 6.58 4.43 32.07
CA GLU A 288 8.01 4.16 31.88
C GLU A 288 8.53 3.09 32.84
N GLN A 289 8.03 3.06 34.07
CA GLN A 289 8.40 2.03 35.03
C GLN A 289 7.86 0.68 34.58
N ASP A 290 6.60 0.61 34.16
CA ASP A 290 6.00 -0.60 33.58
C ASP A 290 6.83 -1.11 32.38
N ALA A 291 7.29 -0.20 31.52
CA ALA A 291 8.17 -0.54 30.39
C ALA A 291 9.52 -1.12 30.81
N ARG A 292 10.14 -0.59 31.87
CA ARG A 292 11.42 -1.10 32.40
C ARG A 292 11.26 -2.46 33.07
N ASP A 293 10.13 -2.68 33.72
CA ASP A 293 9.84 -3.92 34.45
C ASP A 293 9.32 -5.04 33.52
N SER A 294 8.92 -4.68 32.30
CA SER A 294 8.42 -5.59 31.27
C SER A 294 9.55 -6.19 30.43
N GLU A 295 9.91 -7.45 30.69
CA GLU A 295 10.87 -8.18 29.86
C GLU A 295 10.43 -8.25 28.37
N PRO A 296 9.19 -8.64 28.02
CA PRO A 296 8.76 -8.70 26.62
C PRO A 296 8.84 -7.34 25.91
N PHE A 297 8.57 -6.25 26.63
CA PHE A 297 8.65 -4.91 26.06
C PHE A 297 10.10 -4.48 25.81
N MET A 298 11.00 -4.73 26.75
CA MET A 298 12.42 -4.42 26.58
C MET A 298 13.05 -5.25 25.44
N THR A 299 12.68 -6.52 25.29
CA THR A 299 13.12 -7.34 24.16
C THR A 299 12.54 -6.85 22.83
N LEU A 300 11.32 -6.32 22.84
CA LEU A 300 10.72 -5.72 21.65
C LEU A 300 11.46 -4.46 21.21
N LEU A 301 11.82 -3.57 22.15
CA LEU A 301 12.63 -2.39 21.85
C LEU A 301 13.97 -2.79 21.23
N ALA A 302 14.67 -3.76 21.83
CA ALA A 302 15.93 -4.25 21.30
C ALA A 302 15.78 -4.86 19.89
N ARG A 303 14.71 -5.66 19.67
CA ARG A 303 14.42 -6.28 18.37
C ARG A 303 14.16 -5.27 17.25
N LEU A 304 13.57 -4.12 17.60
CA LEU A 304 13.24 -3.05 16.66
C LEU A 304 14.28 -1.93 16.62
N GLU A 305 15.41 -2.10 17.33
CA GLU A 305 16.49 -1.12 17.44
C GLU A 305 16.02 0.24 17.95
N TYR A 306 15.11 0.23 18.93
CA TYR A 306 14.71 1.42 19.68
C TYR A 306 15.35 1.43 21.07
N SER A 307 15.52 2.64 21.61
CA SER A 307 15.85 2.83 23.02
C SER A 307 14.69 3.50 23.77
N LEU A 308 14.50 3.13 25.04
CA LEU A 308 13.48 3.77 25.87
C LEU A 308 13.71 5.30 25.98
N ALA A 309 14.97 5.77 25.87
CA ALA A 309 15.35 7.17 25.97
C ALA A 309 15.05 8.02 24.70
N GLU A 310 14.81 7.40 23.54
CA GLU A 310 14.48 8.09 22.28
C GLU A 310 13.15 8.85 22.34
N THR A 311 12.39 8.66 23.41
CA THR A 311 11.05 9.23 23.60
C THR A 311 11.00 10.54 24.40
N GLY A 312 12.16 11.06 24.86
CA GLY A 312 12.19 12.17 25.81
C GLY A 312 13.03 13.40 25.44
N THR A 313 13.77 13.39 24.34
CA THR A 313 14.69 14.51 24.03
C THR A 313 14.92 14.68 22.54
N ARG A 314 14.20 15.64 21.94
CA ARG A 314 14.68 16.65 20.99
C ARG A 314 13.64 17.76 20.86
#